data_AF-A0A1B6DJV7-F1
#
_entry.id   AF-A0A1B6DJV7-F1
#
_cell.length_a   1.000
_cell.length_b   1.000
_cell.length_c   1.000
_cell.angle_alpha   90.00
_cell.angle_beta   90.00
_cell.angle_gamma   90.00
#
_symmetry.space_group_name_H-M   'P 1'
#
loop_
_entity.id
_entity.type
_entity.pdbx_description
1 polymer ?
#
loop_
_entity_poly.entity_id
_entity_poly.type
_entity_poly.pdbx_seq_one_letter_code
_entity_poly.pdbx_strand_id
1 'polypeptide(L)'
;MKKSYNPISDVRNETLDLTKRLYRSITDVVHILDEQRGRASTVLDLFVPNLEAQRMKLRDYCERLMFFDPVNCGRKSEELLWRKGFYDVVSTAKRLRKVPLWKPAETCQLRSHLQAGIGHYHHILLRLQLDFKLDLRGIIDFP
;
A
#
# COMPACT_ATOMS: atom_id res chain seq x y z
N MET A 1 45.97 15.63 -1.46
CA MET A 1 45.18 14.73 -2.33
C MET A 1 43.78 15.29 -2.46
N LYS A 2 43.38 15.80 -3.64
CA LYS A 2 42.01 16.25 -3.90
C LYS A 2 41.14 15.01 -4.09
N LYS A 3 40.18 14.76 -3.17
CA LYS A 3 39.12 13.75 -3.38
C LYS A 3 38.36 14.14 -4.65
N SER A 4 38.37 13.27 -5.65
CA SER A 4 37.57 13.43 -6.85
C SER A 4 36.10 13.34 -6.46
N TYR A 5 35.41 14.49 -6.43
CA TYR A 5 33.96 14.54 -6.24
C TYR A 5 33.32 13.95 -7.50
N ASN A 6 32.57 12.85 -7.34
CA ASN A 6 31.90 12.18 -8.46
C ASN A 6 30.38 12.21 -8.23
N PRO A 7 29.67 13.21 -8.76
CA PRO A 7 28.27 13.47 -8.42
C PRO A 7 27.33 12.32 -8.81
N ILE A 8 27.69 11.52 -9.83
CA ILE A 8 26.88 10.38 -10.28
C ILE A 8 26.88 9.23 -9.26
N SER A 9 28.02 8.97 -8.59
CA SER A 9 28.10 7.93 -7.56
C SER A 9 27.37 8.34 -6.29
N ASP A 10 27.40 9.63 -5.93
CA ASP A 10 26.73 10.12 -4.72
C ASP A 10 25.20 10.07 -4.88
N VAL A 11 24.66 10.51 -6.02
CA VAL A 11 23.22 10.42 -6.33
C VAL A 11 22.74 8.96 -6.33
N ARG A 12 23.53 8.03 -6.88
CA ARG A 12 23.20 6.61 -6.88
C ARG A 12 23.19 6.02 -5.46
N ASN A 13 24.10 6.45 -4.60
CA ASN A 13 24.17 6.00 -3.21
C ASN A 13 22.98 6.54 -2.39
N GLU A 14 22.64 7.81 -2.53
CA GLU A 14 21.47 8.43 -1.89
C GLU A 14 20.16 7.74 -2.32
N THR A 15 20.06 7.40 -3.61
CA THR A 15 18.92 6.68 -4.18
C THR A 15 18.76 5.30 -3.55
N LEU A 16 19.87 4.55 -3.46
CA LEU A 16 19.87 3.22 -2.85
C LEU A 16 19.53 3.27 -1.36
N ASP A 17 20.00 4.30 -0.65
CA ASP A 17 19.72 4.49 0.76
C ASP A 17 18.26 4.83 1.04
N LEU A 18 17.63 5.65 0.19
CA LEU A 18 16.20 5.93 0.28
C LEU A 18 15.37 4.65 0.09
N THR A 19 15.67 3.87 -0.95
CA THR A 19 15.00 2.60 -1.23
C THR A 19 15.12 1.63 -0.04
N LYS A 20 16.32 1.46 0.52
CA LYS A 20 16.54 0.61 1.71
C LYS A 20 15.78 1.11 2.94
N ARG A 21 15.67 2.42 3.14
CA ARG A 21 14.88 3.01 4.24
C ARG A 21 13.38 2.72 4.05
N LEU A 22 12.86 2.93 2.84
CA LEU A 22 11.46 2.62 2.53
C LEU A 22 11.13 1.14 2.74
N TYR A 23 11.98 0.22 2.27
CA TYR A 23 11.77 -1.22 2.49
C TYR A 23 11.76 -1.61 3.97
N ARG A 24 12.63 -1.01 4.79
CA ARG A 24 12.61 -1.22 6.25
C ARG A 24 11.30 -0.73 6.86
N SER A 25 10.91 0.51 6.57
CA SER A 25 9.64 1.07 7.05
C SER A 25 8.42 0.25 6.62
N ILE A 26 8.41 -0.24 5.38
CA ILE A 26 7.34 -1.13 4.88
C ILE A 26 7.33 -2.44 5.68
N THR A 27 8.50 -3.05 5.90
CA THR A 27 8.61 -4.32 6.62
C THR A 27 8.11 -4.18 8.06
N ASP A 28 8.49 -3.10 8.74
CA ASP A 28 8.04 -2.82 10.11
C ASP A 28 6.52 -2.66 10.19
N VAL A 29 5.95 -1.88 9.27
CA VAL A 29 4.49 -1.68 9.19
C VAL A 29 3.76 -2.99 8.87
N VAL A 30 4.28 -3.79 7.93
CA VAL A 30 3.71 -5.11 7.60
C VAL A 30 3.76 -6.05 8.80
N HIS A 31 4.86 -6.08 9.55
CA HIS A 31 4.97 -6.89 10.76
C HIS A 31 3.89 -6.51 11.78
N ILE A 32 3.72 -5.21 12.06
CA ILE A 32 2.69 -4.71 12.98
C ILE A 32 1.29 -5.11 12.49
N LEU A 33 1.00 -4.93 11.19
CA LEU A 33 -0.31 -5.28 10.62
C LEU A 33 -0.58 -6.79 10.71
N ASP A 34 0.43 -7.62 10.43
CA ASP A 34 0.32 -9.08 10.45
C ASP A 34 0.12 -9.60 11.89
N GLU A 35 0.87 -9.09 12.85
CA GLU A 35 0.75 -9.45 14.26
C GLU A 35 -0.64 -9.12 14.81
N GLN A 36 -1.13 -7.90 14.57
CA GLN A 36 -2.44 -7.47 15.05
C GLN A 36 -3.58 -8.21 14.35
N ARG A 37 -3.45 -8.48 13.05
CA ARG A 37 -4.43 -9.29 12.31
C ARG A 37 -4.47 -10.74 12.81
N GLY A 38 -3.33 -11.30 13.23
CA GLY A 38 -3.26 -12.62 13.85
C GLY A 38 -3.97 -12.70 15.21
N ARG A 39 -4.10 -11.57 15.91
CA ARG A 39 -4.80 -11.45 17.21
C ARG A 39 -6.26 -11.04 17.08
N ALA A 40 -6.73 -10.69 15.89
CA ALA A 40 -8.09 -10.22 15.68
C ALA A 40 -9.11 -11.33 15.98
N SER A 41 -10.07 -11.01 16.84
CA SER A 41 -11.14 -11.92 17.29
C SER A 41 -12.50 -11.56 16.70
N THR A 42 -12.68 -10.30 16.32
CA THR A 42 -13.86 -9.75 15.66
C THR A 42 -13.47 -9.01 14.38
N VAL A 43 -14.42 -8.84 13.47
CA VAL A 43 -14.22 -8.07 12.24
C VAL A 43 -13.82 -6.61 12.56
N LEU A 44 -14.38 -6.03 13.62
CA LEU A 44 -14.13 -4.64 14.00
C LEU A 44 -12.71 -4.42 14.52
N ASP A 45 -12.06 -5.45 15.09
CA ASP A 45 -10.67 -5.40 15.54
C ASP A 45 -9.71 -5.04 14.39
N LEU A 46 -10.09 -5.37 13.15
CA LEU A 46 -9.31 -5.06 11.96
C LEU A 46 -9.31 -3.56 11.61
N PHE A 47 -10.33 -2.81 12.06
CA PHE A 47 -10.61 -1.42 11.67
C PHE A 47 -10.39 -0.42 12.81
N VAL A 48 -9.62 -0.80 13.84
CA VAL A 48 -9.25 0.14 14.90
C VAL A 48 -8.39 1.27 14.33
N PRO A 49 -8.51 2.52 14.83
CA PRO A 49 -7.85 3.69 14.23
C PRO A 49 -6.33 3.55 14.08
N ASN A 50 -5.66 2.89 15.02
CA ASN A 50 -4.22 2.63 14.93
C ASN A 50 -3.87 1.78 13.70
N LEU A 51 -4.66 0.75 13.39
CA LEU A 51 -4.41 -0.10 12.22
C LEU A 51 -4.73 0.62 10.90
N GLU A 52 -5.74 1.48 10.88
CA GLU A 52 -6.00 2.35 9.74
C GLU A 52 -4.81 3.29 9.46
N ALA A 53 -4.23 3.88 10.52
CA ALA A 53 -3.04 4.71 10.39
C ALA A 53 -1.83 3.92 9.87
N GLN A 54 -1.62 2.68 10.33
CA GLN A 54 -0.56 1.81 9.80
C GLN A 54 -0.79 1.46 8.33
N ARG A 55 -2.03 1.14 7.92
CA ARG A 55 -2.36 0.93 6.50
C ARG A 55 -2.14 2.18 5.67
N MET A 56 -2.45 3.37 6.20
CA MET A 56 -2.15 4.63 5.52
C MET A 56 -0.65 4.81 5.28
N LYS A 57 0.19 4.53 6.28
CA LYS A 57 1.66 4.55 6.12
C LYS A 57 2.15 3.53 5.10
N LEU A 58 1.61 2.32 5.12
CA LEU A 58 1.94 1.29 4.13
C LEU A 58 1.65 1.78 2.71
N ARG A 59 0.47 2.39 2.50
CA ARG A 59 0.07 2.98 1.22
C ARG A 59 1.07 4.03 0.75
N ASP A 60 1.38 5.02 1.60
CA ASP A 60 2.35 6.07 1.28
C ASP A 60 3.73 5.50 0.91
N TYR A 61 4.26 4.56 1.71
CA TYR A 61 5.59 4.02 1.46
C TYR A 61 5.65 3.15 0.20
N CYS A 62 4.63 2.33 -0.05
CA CYS A 62 4.56 1.54 -1.28
C CYS A 62 4.43 2.45 -2.50
N GLU A 63 3.58 3.48 -2.43
CA GLU A 63 3.42 4.45 -3.51
C GLU A 63 4.71 5.20 -3.81
N ARG A 64 5.38 5.72 -2.79
CA ARG A 64 6.68 6.36 -2.95
C ARG A 64 7.69 5.44 -3.63
N LEU A 65 7.72 4.17 -3.25
CA LEU A 65 8.62 3.19 -3.84
C LEU A 65 8.23 2.86 -5.31
N MET A 66 6.94 2.79 -5.62
CA MET A 66 6.43 2.59 -6.98
C MET A 66 6.85 3.70 -7.93
N PHE A 67 6.77 4.96 -7.50
CA PHE A 67 7.10 6.10 -8.36
C PHE A 67 8.57 6.50 -8.31
N PHE A 68 9.31 6.07 -7.29
CA PHE A 68 10.75 6.30 -7.19
C PHE A 68 11.55 5.37 -8.11
N ASP A 69 11.20 4.09 -8.17
CA ASP A 69 11.80 3.12 -9.08
C ASP A 69 10.71 2.24 -9.72
N PRO A 70 9.97 2.78 -10.71
CA PRO A 70 8.82 2.09 -11.32
C PRO A 70 9.18 0.77 -11.99
N VAL A 71 10.39 0.67 -12.55
CA VAL A 71 10.83 -0.50 -13.30
C VAL A 71 11.17 -1.66 -12.35
N ASN A 72 11.95 -1.41 -11.29
CA ASN A 72 12.40 -2.50 -10.42
C ASN A 72 11.48 -2.74 -9.23
N CYS A 73 10.81 -1.69 -8.72
CA CYS A 73 10.01 -1.76 -7.51
C CYS A 73 8.51 -1.63 -7.77
N GLY A 74 8.07 -0.97 -8.83
CA GLY A 74 6.65 -0.71 -9.16
C GLY A 74 5.71 -1.89 -8.90
N ARG A 75 5.88 -2.98 -9.66
CA ARG A 75 5.01 -4.16 -9.54
C ARG A 75 5.04 -4.82 -8.17
N LYS A 76 6.23 -4.94 -7.56
CA LYS A 76 6.37 -5.60 -6.24
C LYS A 76 5.74 -4.78 -5.13
N SER A 77 5.90 -3.46 -5.19
CA SER A 77 5.30 -2.52 -4.25
C SER A 77 3.78 -2.47 -4.39
N GLU A 78 3.26 -2.49 -5.63
CA GLU A 78 1.82 -2.59 -5.91
C GLU A 78 1.24 -3.89 -5.36
N GLU A 79 1.86 -5.03 -5.64
CA GLU A 79 1.36 -6.33 -5.18
C GLU A 79 1.34 -6.41 -3.64
N LEU A 80 2.38 -5.87 -3.00
CA LEU A 80 2.46 -5.81 -1.54
C LEU A 80 1.38 -4.88 -0.96
N LEU A 81 1.18 -3.71 -1.58
CA LEU A 81 0.15 -2.75 -1.25
C LEU A 81 -1.24 -3.39 -1.33
N TRP A 82 -1.56 -4.06 -2.44
CA TRP A 82 -2.80 -4.80 -2.62
C TRP A 82 -3.00 -5.80 -1.48
N ARG A 83 -2.01 -6.68 -1.29
CA ARG A 83 -2.10 -7.80 -0.36
C ARG A 83 -2.27 -7.34 1.08
N LYS A 84 -1.36 -6.46 1.54
CA LYS A 84 -1.28 -6.05 2.95
C LYS A 84 -2.16 -4.85 3.28
N GLY A 85 -2.40 -3.96 2.32
CA GLY A 85 -3.25 -2.79 2.49
C GLY A 85 -4.74 -3.12 2.45
N PHE A 86 -5.15 -4.09 1.62
CA PHE A 86 -6.57 -4.33 1.33
C PHE A 86 -7.00 -5.80 1.42
N TYR A 87 -6.37 -6.69 0.64
CA TYR A 87 -6.83 -8.07 0.49
C TYR A 87 -6.83 -8.85 1.81
N ASP A 88 -5.73 -8.81 2.58
CA ASP A 88 -5.59 -9.56 3.83
C ASP A 88 -6.64 -9.13 4.87
N VAL A 89 -7.04 -7.85 4.87
CA VAL A 89 -8.09 -7.30 5.74
C VAL A 89 -9.44 -7.89 5.37
N VAL A 90 -9.82 -7.81 4.09
CA VAL A 90 -11.11 -8.34 3.59
C VAL A 90 -11.17 -9.86 3.75
N SER A 91 -10.09 -10.57 3.43
CA SER A 91 -9.98 -12.02 3.57
C SER A 91 -10.12 -12.44 5.04
N THR A 92 -9.46 -11.74 5.96
CA THR A 92 -9.58 -12.02 7.40
C THR A 92 -10.96 -11.68 7.93
N ALA A 93 -11.56 -10.56 7.50
CA ALA A 93 -12.94 -10.23 7.86
C ALA A 93 -13.91 -11.33 7.43
N LYS A 94 -13.77 -11.86 6.21
CA LYS A 94 -14.57 -12.98 5.70
C LYS A 94 -14.40 -14.24 6.55
N ARG A 95 -13.18 -14.52 7.03
CA ARG A 95 -12.89 -15.65 7.93
C ARG A 95 -13.47 -15.46 9.33
N LEU A 96 -13.41 -14.25 9.88
CA LEU A 96 -13.93 -13.92 11.21
C LEU A 96 -15.47 -13.84 11.25
N ARG A 97 -16.11 -13.70 10.09
CA ARG A 97 -17.56 -13.67 9.97
C ARG A 97 -18.17 -15.01 10.42
N LYS A 98 -18.88 -14.98 11.56
CA LYS A 98 -19.53 -16.15 12.15
C LYS A 98 -20.92 -16.46 11.61
N VAL A 99 -21.59 -15.48 11.01
CA VAL A 99 -22.98 -15.58 10.53
C VAL A 99 -23.08 -15.19 9.05
N PRO A 100 -24.05 -15.69 8.27
CA PRO A 100 -24.15 -15.40 6.83
C PRO A 100 -24.30 -13.90 6.52
N LEU A 101 -25.06 -13.19 7.36
CA LEU A 101 -25.34 -11.77 7.22
C LEU A 101 -24.33 -10.94 8.03
N TRP A 102 -23.72 -9.95 7.38
CA TRP A 102 -22.84 -8.99 8.05
C TRP A 102 -23.62 -8.09 8.99
N LYS A 103 -23.05 -7.75 10.15
CA LYS A 103 -23.65 -6.74 11.02
C LYS A 103 -23.56 -5.35 10.35
N PRO A 104 -24.45 -4.41 10.65
CA PRO A 104 -24.42 -3.07 10.07
C PRO A 104 -23.08 -2.35 10.27
N ALA A 105 -22.49 -2.45 11.46
CA ALA A 105 -21.18 -1.85 11.76
C ALA A 105 -20.04 -2.47 10.93
N GLU A 106 -20.02 -3.79 10.79
CA GLU A 106 -19.03 -4.52 9.98
C GLU A 106 -19.16 -4.17 8.50
N THR A 107 -20.40 -4.07 8.01
CA THR A 107 -20.71 -3.64 6.64
C THR A 107 -20.22 -2.23 6.38
N CYS A 108 -20.45 -1.30 7.31
CA CYS A 108 -19.98 0.07 7.21
C CYS A 108 -18.45 0.14 7.10
N GLN A 109 -17.74 -0.56 7.98
CA GLN A 109 -16.27 -0.58 7.98
C GLN A 109 -15.69 -1.21 6.70
N LEU A 110 -16.22 -2.36 6.26
CA LEU A 110 -15.80 -3.00 5.02
C LEU A 110 -16.07 -2.13 3.80
N ARG A 111 -17.25 -1.48 3.73
CA ARG A 111 -17.58 -0.57 2.64
C ARG A 111 -16.62 0.61 2.60
N SER A 112 -16.38 1.25 3.74
CA SER A 112 -15.43 2.36 3.85
C SER A 112 -14.02 1.95 3.39
N HIS A 113 -13.56 0.77 3.84
CA HIS A 113 -12.27 0.23 3.48
C HIS A 113 -12.13 -0.06 1.97
N LEU A 114 -13.15 -0.66 1.36
CA LEU A 114 -13.19 -0.92 -0.08
C LEU A 114 -13.24 0.39 -0.89
N GLN A 115 -14.04 1.37 -0.45
CA GLN A 115 -14.11 2.68 -1.09
C GLN A 115 -12.76 3.41 -1.01
N ALA A 116 -12.07 3.33 0.13
CA ALA A 116 -10.72 3.88 0.28
C ALA A 116 -9.70 3.18 -0.64
N GLY A 117 -9.85 1.87 -0.87
CA GLY A 117 -9.04 1.13 -1.84
C GLY A 117 -9.28 1.57 -3.27
N ILE A 118 -10.55 1.65 -3.70
CA ILE A 118 -10.93 2.15 -5.02
C ILE A 118 -10.34 3.55 -5.25
N GLY A 119 -10.55 4.47 -4.30
CA GLY A 119 -10.02 5.83 -4.41
C GLY A 119 -8.49 5.88 -4.51
N HIS A 120 -7.78 5.02 -3.76
CA HIS A 120 -6.33 4.94 -3.81
C HIS A 120 -5.81 4.40 -5.15
N TYR A 121 -6.43 3.37 -5.70
CA TYR A 121 -6.04 2.84 -7.01
C TYR A 121 -6.38 3.78 -8.16
N HIS A 122 -7.50 4.50 -8.11
CA HIS A 122 -7.76 5.60 -9.05
C HIS A 122 -6.68 6.68 -8.97
N HIS A 123 -6.23 7.04 -7.77
CA HIS A 123 -5.13 7.98 -7.61
C HIS A 123 -3.83 7.49 -8.27
N ILE A 124 -3.46 6.23 -8.05
CA ILE A 124 -2.27 5.63 -8.67
C ILE A 124 -2.38 5.63 -10.20
N LEU A 125 -3.53 5.24 -10.76
CA LEU A 125 -3.76 5.24 -12.21
C LEU A 125 -3.63 6.65 -12.81
N LEU A 126 -4.25 7.64 -12.18
CA LEU A 126 -4.13 9.04 -12.59
C LEU A 126 -2.67 9.50 -12.57
N ARG A 127 -1.93 9.17 -11.51
CA ARG A 127 -0.51 9.48 -11.42
C ARG A 127 0.32 8.79 -12.50
N LEU A 128 0.05 7.53 -12.81
CA LEU A 128 0.72 6.82 -13.90
C LEU A 128 0.48 7.51 -15.26
N GLN A 129 -0.74 7.94 -15.53
CA GLN A 129 -1.07 8.70 -16.74
C GLN A 129 -0.31 10.03 -16.81
N LEU A 130 -0.25 10.77 -15.71
CA LEU A 130 0.41 12.08 -15.66
C LEU A 130 1.94 11.96 -15.71
N ASP A 131 2.54 11.13 -14.87
CA ASP A 131 3.99 11.03 -14.69
C ASP A 131 4.66 10.36 -15.91
N PHE A 132 3.97 9.42 -16.58
CA PHE A 132 4.50 8.66 -17.71
C PHE A 132 3.83 8.98 -19.06
N LYS A 133 2.93 9.96 -19.10
CA LYS A 133 2.19 10.37 -20.32
C LYS A 133 1.48 9.20 -21.02
N LEU A 134 0.85 8.34 -20.22
CA LEU A 134 0.10 7.19 -20.72
C LEU A 134 -1.33 7.62 -21.11
N ASP A 135 -1.80 7.11 -22.25
CA ASP A 135 -3.21 7.16 -22.62
C ASP A 135 -3.84 5.80 -22.31
N LEU A 136 -4.62 5.74 -21.23
CA LEU A 136 -5.28 4.51 -20.79
C LEU A 136 -6.74 4.41 -21.26
N ARG A 137 -7.24 5.39 -22.03
CA ARG A 137 -8.62 5.39 -22.53
C ARG A 137 -8.86 4.15 -23.39
N GLY A 138 -9.89 3.38 -23.05
CA GLY A 138 -10.22 2.13 -23.76
C GLY A 138 -9.28 0.96 -23.49
N ILE A 139 -8.26 1.13 -22.63
CA ILE A 139 -7.41 0.05 -22.10
C ILE A 139 -7.92 -0.42 -20.74
N ILE A 140 -8.46 0.52 -19.95
CA ILE A 140 -9.10 0.26 -18.67
C ILE A 140 -10.59 0.65 -18.73
N ASP A 141 -11.44 -0.08 -18.01
CA ASP A 141 -12.89 0.15 -17.97
C ASP A 141 -13.29 1.42 -17.19
N PHE A 142 -12.32 2.13 -16.62
CA PHE A 142 -12.51 3.33 -15.80
C PHE A 142 -11.74 4.52 -16.41
N PRO A 143 -12.26 5.75 -16.29
CA PRO A 143 -11.85 6.89 -17.12
C PRO A 143 -10.45 7.45 -16.85
#